data_AF-A0A939QY68-F1
#
_entry.id   AF-A0A939QY68-F1
#
_cell.length_a   1.000
_cell.length_b   1.000
_cell.length_c   1.000
_cell.angle_alpha   90.00
_cell.angle_beta   90.00
_cell.angle_gamma   90.00
#
_symmetry.space_group_name_H-M   'P 1'
#
loop_
_entity.id
_entity.type
_entity.pdbx_description
1 polymer ?
#
loop_
_entity_poly.entity_id
_entity_poly.type
_entity_poly.pdbx_seq_one_letter_code
_entity_poly.pdbx_strand_id
1 'polypeptide(L)'
;MKKKLLLLGAVVALISCTANQTQAGNKSRSLVVYYSQSGTTEKVANIIQKKTGADIERIETVEPYSGDMGAIAGAFMGERRDGKVRDLKPMKAKIADYDTLYVGYPIWAGTCAGPIHSLIKSNDFKGKVVIPFCTFGSGGNTSIADLKAGLPGAKVSSSWYGVRAARVDKAEAEVETFLINLGALKGKKQSLPAFSAQHAVSADEKAIFDKACGDYPMPLGTPSTVGTRSLDNATEYLFTCNSKDMQGKESKQLIYVIKGNAEGSVPEFTQVER
;
A
#
# COMPACT_ATOMS: atom_id res chain seq x y z
N MET A 1 75.51 58.69 9.95
CA MET A 1 74.63 59.45 10.87
C MET A 1 73.18 59.05 10.65
N LYS A 2 72.46 58.84 11.75
CA LYS A 2 70.99 58.71 11.92
C LYS A 2 70.30 57.44 11.39
N LYS A 3 70.17 56.50 12.35
CA LYS A 3 69.11 55.51 12.52
C LYS A 3 67.72 56.06 12.17
N LYS A 4 66.87 55.23 11.58
CA LYS A 4 65.48 55.01 12.05
C LYS A 4 65.00 53.62 11.63
N LEU A 5 64.82 52.80 12.66
CA LEU A 5 64.13 51.53 12.71
C LEU A 5 62.63 51.78 12.61
N LEU A 6 61.89 50.98 11.84
CA LEU A 6 60.49 50.63 12.13
C LEU A 6 60.11 49.34 11.38
N LEU A 7 59.90 48.30 12.18
CA LEU A 7 59.17 47.08 11.85
C LEU A 7 57.73 47.44 11.43
N LEU A 8 57.11 46.67 10.52
CA LEU A 8 55.97 45.77 10.80
C LEU A 8 55.39 45.18 9.50
N GLY A 9 55.03 43.90 9.55
CA GLY A 9 53.88 43.38 8.80
C GLY A 9 54.16 42.59 7.52
N ALA A 10 54.56 41.33 7.66
CA ALA A 10 54.34 40.33 6.63
C ALA A 10 52.83 40.09 6.49
N VAL A 11 52.23 40.51 5.37
CA VAL A 11 50.88 40.07 4.97
C VAL A 11 51.05 38.97 3.94
N VAL A 12 51.17 37.73 4.42
CA VAL A 12 50.94 36.55 3.59
C VAL A 12 49.44 36.44 3.42
N ALA A 13 48.93 36.79 2.24
CA ALA A 13 47.54 36.55 1.87
C ALA A 13 47.33 35.03 1.70
N LEU A 14 46.99 34.36 2.80
CA LEU A 14 46.42 33.02 2.80
C LEU A 14 45.05 33.11 2.12
N ILE A 15 45.00 32.80 0.83
CA ILE A 15 43.76 32.45 0.14
C ILE A 15 43.30 31.14 0.77
N SER A 16 42.52 31.29 1.85
CA SER A 16 41.84 30.19 2.50
C SER A 16 40.69 29.81 1.58
N CYS A 17 40.80 28.67 0.92
CA CYS A 17 39.67 28.04 0.25
C CYS A 17 38.65 27.63 1.31
N THR A 18 37.75 28.53 1.69
CA THR A 18 36.54 28.13 2.40
C THR A 18 35.61 27.47 1.39
N ALA A 19 35.82 26.19 1.17
CA ALA A 19 34.77 25.31 0.67
C ALA A 19 33.62 25.40 1.67
N ASN A 20 32.55 26.11 1.29
CA ASN A 20 31.27 26.04 1.98
C ASN A 20 30.76 24.60 1.88
N GLN A 21 31.11 23.77 2.85
CA GLN A 21 30.39 22.54 3.14
C GLN A 21 29.11 22.90 3.90
N THR A 22 28.09 23.32 3.19
CA THR A 22 26.71 23.05 3.61
C THR A 22 26.27 21.76 2.95
N GLN A 23 26.76 20.63 3.48
CA GLN A 23 26.15 19.33 3.25
C GLN A 23 25.38 18.92 4.50
N ALA A 24 24.36 19.70 4.84
CA ALA A 24 23.23 19.17 5.60
C ALA A 24 22.35 18.41 4.60
N GLY A 25 22.80 17.23 4.19
CA GLY A 25 21.94 16.29 3.47
C GLY A 25 20.80 15.90 4.41
N ASN A 26 19.66 16.59 4.31
CA ASN A 26 18.49 16.28 5.10
C ASN A 26 18.10 14.85 4.74
N LYS A 27 18.40 13.90 5.64
CA LYS A 27 18.08 12.49 5.43
C LYS A 27 16.58 12.40 5.21
N SER A 28 16.16 11.93 4.04
CA SER A 28 14.73 11.86 3.73
C SER A 28 14.01 11.06 4.80
N ARG A 29 13.01 11.69 5.42
CA ARG A 29 12.26 11.11 6.54
C ARG A 29 11.00 10.43 6.02
N SER A 30 10.75 9.22 6.51
CA SER A 30 9.58 8.44 6.16
C SER A 30 8.71 8.14 7.38
N LEU A 31 7.38 8.18 7.19
CA LEU A 31 6.38 7.82 8.17
C LEU A 31 5.47 6.72 7.62
N VAL A 32 5.18 5.70 8.43
CA VAL A 32 4.07 4.78 8.24
C VAL A 32 2.86 5.35 8.99
N VAL A 33 1.91 5.92 8.26
CA VAL A 33 0.66 6.45 8.83
C VAL A 33 -0.49 5.54 8.42
N TYR A 34 -1.25 5.01 9.39
CA TYR A 34 -2.25 3.99 9.06
C TYR A 34 -3.46 4.00 9.98
N TYR A 35 -4.59 3.52 9.45
CA TYR A 35 -5.77 3.14 10.21
C TYR A 35 -5.91 1.62 10.25
N SER A 36 -6.42 1.07 11.36
CA SER A 36 -6.65 -0.37 11.51
C SER A 36 -7.89 -0.63 12.37
N GLN A 37 -8.95 -1.22 11.79
CA GLN A 37 -10.15 -1.58 12.53
C GLN A 37 -9.95 -2.81 13.43
N SER A 38 -9.31 -3.85 12.89
CA SER A 38 -9.22 -5.18 13.51
C SER A 38 -7.79 -5.68 13.71
N GLY A 39 -6.79 -4.82 13.51
CA GLY A 39 -5.36 -5.16 13.68
C GLY A 39 -4.67 -5.70 12.42
N THR A 40 -5.38 -6.06 11.35
CA THR A 40 -4.75 -6.60 10.13
C THR A 40 -3.84 -5.58 9.45
N THR A 41 -4.30 -4.34 9.27
CA THR A 41 -3.49 -3.27 8.65
C THR A 41 -2.31 -2.88 9.54
N GLU A 42 -2.50 -2.92 10.85
CA GLU A 42 -1.44 -2.68 11.85
C GLU A 42 -0.30 -3.70 11.73
N LYS A 43 -0.60 -4.98 11.50
CA LYS A 43 0.43 -5.99 11.24
C LYS A 43 1.30 -5.60 10.04
N VAL A 44 0.68 -5.23 8.93
CA VAL A 44 1.42 -4.79 7.72
C VAL A 44 2.21 -3.50 7.98
N ALA A 45 1.63 -2.55 8.70
CA ALA A 45 2.29 -1.29 9.08
C ALA A 45 3.57 -1.55 9.89
N ASN A 46 3.50 -2.47 10.86
CA ASN A 46 4.64 -2.86 11.70
C ASN A 46 5.73 -3.56 10.88
N ILE A 47 5.37 -4.38 9.89
CA ILE A 47 6.35 -5.02 8.98
C ILE A 47 7.09 -3.94 8.17
N ILE A 48 6.36 -2.98 7.57
CA ILE A 48 6.95 -1.89 6.80
C ILE A 48 7.86 -1.05 7.70
N GLN A 49 7.39 -0.67 8.89
CA GLN A 49 8.18 0.11 9.86
C GLN A 49 9.47 -0.62 10.23
N LYS A 50 9.39 -1.92 10.59
CA LYS A 50 10.55 -2.72 10.96
C LYS A 50 11.58 -2.83 9.84
N LYS A 51 11.13 -3.02 8.60
CA LYS A 51 12.03 -3.17 7.45
C LYS A 51 12.66 -1.84 7.01
N THR A 52 11.89 -0.74 7.04
CA THR A 52 12.34 0.57 6.54
C THR A 52 13.02 1.44 7.59
N GLY A 53 12.75 1.20 8.88
CA GLY A 53 13.14 2.10 9.97
C GLY A 53 12.37 3.41 9.99
N ALA A 54 11.24 3.49 9.29
CA ALA A 54 10.34 4.64 9.29
C ALA A 54 9.74 4.89 10.67
N ASP A 55 9.36 6.13 10.97
CA ASP A 55 8.48 6.41 12.10
C ASP A 55 7.10 5.78 11.84
N ILE A 56 6.28 5.61 12.87
CA ILE A 56 4.94 5.03 12.75
C ILE A 56 3.91 5.80 13.56
N GLU A 57 2.77 6.07 12.94
CA GLU A 57 1.63 6.76 13.55
C GLU A 57 0.33 6.00 13.20
N ARG A 58 -0.39 5.56 14.23
CA ARG A 58 -1.74 5.04 14.07
C ARG A 58 -2.72 6.20 14.20
N ILE A 59 -3.58 6.37 13.20
CA ILE A 59 -4.66 7.36 13.27
C ILE A 59 -5.91 6.75 13.89
N GLU A 60 -6.64 7.56 14.64
CA GLU A 60 -7.92 7.19 15.25
C GLU A 60 -8.90 8.35 15.12
N THR A 61 -10.19 8.06 14.96
CA THR A 61 -11.23 9.09 15.00
C THR A 61 -11.59 9.43 16.45
N VAL A 62 -12.02 10.67 16.68
CA VAL A 62 -12.57 11.10 17.98
C VAL A 62 -13.80 10.28 18.31
N GLU A 63 -14.70 10.10 17.33
CA GLU A 63 -15.82 9.18 17.39
C GLU A 63 -15.45 7.85 16.70
N PRO A 64 -15.23 6.75 17.42
CA PRO A 64 -14.81 5.48 16.82
C PRO A 64 -15.90 4.84 15.96
N TYR A 65 -15.50 4.11 14.92
CA TYR A 65 -16.42 3.20 14.23
C TYR A 65 -16.68 1.98 15.11
N SER A 66 -17.95 1.76 15.49
CA SER A 66 -18.38 0.71 16.41
C SER A 66 -19.46 -0.17 15.77
N GLY A 67 -19.62 -1.38 16.30
CA GLY A 67 -20.55 -2.38 15.79
C GLY A 67 -19.90 -3.39 14.86
N ASP A 68 -20.73 -4.21 14.21
CA ASP A 68 -20.27 -5.16 13.20
C ASP A 68 -19.86 -4.46 11.89
N MET A 69 -19.30 -5.23 10.96
CA MET A 69 -18.86 -4.70 9.67
C MET A 69 -20.01 -4.06 8.85
N GLY A 70 -21.25 -4.48 9.05
CA GLY A 70 -22.42 -3.90 8.40
C GLY A 70 -22.74 -2.51 8.95
N ALA A 71 -22.75 -2.36 10.27
CA ALA A 71 -22.94 -1.08 10.95
C ALA A 71 -21.83 -0.08 10.58
N ILE A 72 -20.57 -0.54 10.58
CA ILE A 72 -19.41 0.27 10.18
C ILE A 72 -19.54 0.71 8.72
N ALA A 73 -19.87 -0.21 7.81
CA ALA A 73 -20.07 0.12 6.40
C ALA A 73 -21.23 1.11 6.20
N GLY A 74 -22.35 0.92 6.90
CA GLY A 74 -23.51 1.80 6.85
C GLY A 74 -23.18 3.23 7.31
N ALA A 75 -22.48 3.36 8.44
CA ALA A 75 -22.03 4.65 8.95
C ALA A 75 -21.10 5.35 7.94
N PHE A 76 -20.09 4.64 7.44
CA PHE A 76 -19.15 5.17 6.45
C PHE A 76 -19.84 5.61 5.14
N MET A 77 -20.77 4.80 4.61
CA MET A 77 -21.52 5.15 3.41
C MET A 77 -22.42 6.36 3.62
N GLY A 78 -23.06 6.47 4.79
CA GLY A 78 -23.88 7.64 5.16
C GLY A 78 -23.04 8.91 5.22
N GLU A 79 -21.88 8.86 5.89
CA GLU A 79 -20.94 9.97 5.98
C GLU A 79 -20.45 10.41 4.59
N ARG A 80 -20.08 9.46 3.73
CA ARG A 80 -19.62 9.74 2.36
C ARG A 80 -20.71 10.39 1.50
N ARG A 81 -21.95 9.90 1.59
CA ARG A 81 -23.10 10.50 0.89
C ARG A 81 -23.32 11.94 1.31
N ASP A 82 -23.14 12.24 2.60
CA ASP A 82 -23.37 13.55 3.17
C ASP A 82 -22.13 14.47 3.06
N GLY A 83 -21.04 14.02 2.43
CA GLY A 83 -19.79 14.77 2.29
C GLY A 83 -19.04 14.99 3.61
N LYS A 84 -19.30 14.16 4.62
CA LYS A 84 -18.74 14.27 5.97
C LYS A 84 -17.57 13.31 6.16
N VAL A 85 -16.65 13.71 7.04
CA VAL A 85 -15.61 12.86 7.61
C VAL A 85 -15.56 13.12 9.11
N ARG A 86 -15.17 12.11 9.89
CA ARG A 86 -15.01 12.26 11.34
C ARG A 86 -13.71 12.98 11.68
N ASP A 87 -13.67 13.70 12.78
CA ASP A 87 -12.43 14.30 13.27
C ASP A 87 -11.45 13.22 13.74
N LEU A 88 -10.15 13.44 13.50
CA LEU A 88 -9.08 12.61 14.02
C LEU A 88 -8.68 13.06 15.42
N LYS A 89 -8.28 12.11 16.27
CA LYS A 89 -7.54 12.42 17.49
C LYS A 89 -6.21 13.08 17.12
N PRO A 90 -5.64 13.92 18.01
CA PRO A 90 -4.33 14.52 17.77
C PRO A 90 -3.25 13.46 17.49
N MET A 91 -2.55 13.62 16.36
CA MET A 91 -1.40 12.79 16.00
C MET A 91 -0.14 13.30 16.71
N LYS A 92 0.80 12.39 17.01
CA LYS A 92 2.12 12.79 17.52
C LYS A 92 3.02 13.24 16.38
N ALA A 93 3.00 12.51 15.26
CA ALA A 93 3.70 12.86 14.05
C ALA A 93 3.02 14.01 13.30
N LYS A 94 3.81 14.94 12.75
CA LYS A 94 3.34 15.99 11.83
C LYS A 94 3.70 15.60 10.41
N ILE A 95 2.71 15.51 9.52
CA ILE A 95 2.91 15.13 8.11
C ILE A 95 3.94 16.04 7.40
N ALA A 96 4.02 17.32 7.79
CA ALA A 96 4.96 18.27 7.23
C ALA A 96 6.44 17.86 7.38
N ASP A 97 6.78 17.10 8.43
CA ASP A 97 8.16 16.73 8.80
C ASP A 97 8.71 15.55 7.99
N TYR A 98 7.89 14.94 7.13
CA TYR A 98 8.23 13.75 6.35
C TYR A 98 8.18 14.04 4.86
N ASP A 99 9.04 13.41 4.07
CA ASP A 99 8.99 13.49 2.61
C ASP A 99 8.18 12.34 2.02
N THR A 100 8.25 11.18 2.68
CA THR A 100 7.65 9.92 2.22
C THR A 100 6.66 9.40 3.26
N LEU A 101 5.47 9.04 2.81
CA LEU A 101 4.39 8.55 3.65
C LEU A 101 3.94 7.18 3.13
N TYR A 102 4.14 6.13 3.91
CA TYR A 102 3.47 4.85 3.70
C TYR A 102 2.07 4.96 4.31
N VAL A 103 1.03 5.02 3.47
CA VAL A 103 -0.34 5.26 3.92
C VAL A 103 -1.12 3.94 3.93
N GLY A 104 -1.50 3.49 5.11
CA GLY A 104 -2.08 2.16 5.36
C GLY A 104 -3.56 2.18 5.72
N TYR A 105 -4.37 1.31 5.10
CA TYR A 105 -5.80 1.23 5.44
C TYR A 105 -6.50 -0.09 5.10
N PRO A 106 -7.55 -0.45 5.84
CA PRO A 106 -8.51 -1.42 5.34
C PRO A 106 -9.35 -0.82 4.21
N ILE A 107 -9.75 -1.68 3.27
CA ILE A 107 -10.69 -1.31 2.19
C ILE A 107 -12.12 -1.41 2.73
N TRP A 108 -12.86 -0.30 2.68
CA TRP A 108 -14.28 -0.24 3.01
C TRP A 108 -15.08 0.23 1.80
N ALA A 109 -16.09 -0.54 1.41
CA ALA A 109 -16.95 -0.25 0.25
C ALA A 109 -16.16 0.10 -1.04
N GLY A 110 -15.04 -0.59 -1.28
CA GLY A 110 -14.20 -0.40 -2.49
C GLY A 110 -13.23 0.78 -2.43
N THR A 111 -13.13 1.49 -1.31
CA THR A 111 -12.21 2.63 -1.15
C THR A 111 -11.45 2.58 0.18
N CYS A 112 -10.64 3.60 0.46
CA CYS A 112 -9.95 3.76 1.73
C CYS A 112 -10.97 3.89 2.88
N ALA A 113 -10.65 3.36 4.05
CA ALA A 113 -11.49 3.59 5.24
C ALA A 113 -11.62 5.08 5.58
N GLY A 114 -12.77 5.46 6.16
CA GLY A 114 -13.12 6.84 6.53
C GLY A 114 -12.01 7.66 7.20
N PRO A 115 -11.26 7.11 8.18
CA PRO A 115 -10.19 7.85 8.86
C PRO A 115 -9.08 8.35 7.93
N ILE A 116 -8.84 7.68 6.79
CA ILE A 116 -7.89 8.16 5.79
C ILE A 116 -8.41 9.39 5.05
N HIS A 117 -9.72 9.45 4.77
CA HIS A 117 -10.32 10.66 4.23
C HIS A 117 -10.22 11.82 5.23
N SER A 118 -10.37 11.57 6.53
CA SER A 118 -10.12 12.56 7.57
C SER A 118 -8.66 13.03 7.60
N LEU A 119 -7.69 12.10 7.49
CA LEU A 119 -6.27 12.40 7.43
C LEU A 119 -5.95 13.32 6.24
N ILE A 120 -6.46 12.98 5.07
CA ILE A 120 -6.30 13.75 3.83
C ILE A 120 -6.90 15.15 3.97
N LYS A 121 -8.11 15.26 4.54
CA LYS A 121 -8.79 16.56 4.70
C LYS A 121 -8.07 17.48 5.69
N SER A 122 -7.41 16.92 6.70
CA SER A 122 -6.81 17.68 7.82
C SER A 122 -5.33 18.01 7.65
N ASN A 123 -4.67 17.55 6.57
CA ASN A 123 -3.23 17.72 6.37
C ASN A 123 -2.89 18.09 4.92
N ASP A 124 -1.79 18.83 4.73
CA ASP A 124 -1.25 19.11 3.39
C ASP A 124 -0.24 18.03 2.97
N PHE A 125 -0.53 17.39 1.84
CA PHE A 125 0.31 16.37 1.21
C PHE A 125 1.06 16.88 -0.03
N LYS A 126 0.98 18.17 -0.35
CA LYS A 126 1.65 18.74 -1.53
C LYS A 126 3.16 18.48 -1.49
N GLY A 127 3.68 17.97 -2.60
CA GLY A 127 5.09 17.64 -2.74
C GLY A 127 5.55 16.36 -2.02
N LYS A 128 4.69 15.73 -1.20
CA LYS A 128 4.99 14.48 -0.50
C LYS A 128 4.93 13.29 -1.45
N VAL A 129 5.75 12.27 -1.20
CA VAL A 129 5.65 10.96 -1.83
C VAL A 129 4.72 10.09 -0.99
N VAL A 130 3.66 9.56 -1.59
CA VAL A 130 2.68 8.71 -0.91
C VAL A 130 2.74 7.30 -1.49
N ILE A 131 2.99 6.32 -0.63
CA ILE A 131 3.15 4.92 -0.98
C ILE A 131 2.01 4.15 -0.29
N PRO A 132 0.95 3.79 -1.03
CA PRO A 132 -0.21 3.14 -0.43
C PRO A 132 0.08 1.70 -0.06
N PHE A 133 -0.51 1.26 1.06
CA PHE A 133 -0.71 -0.17 1.31
C PHE A 133 -2.11 -0.41 1.88
N CYS A 134 -2.71 -1.53 1.54
CA CYS A 134 -4.07 -1.83 1.97
C CYS A 134 -4.28 -3.28 2.37
N THR A 135 -5.30 -3.49 3.19
CA THR A 135 -5.78 -4.82 3.56
C THR A 135 -7.25 -4.96 3.20
N PHE A 136 -7.68 -6.12 2.73
CA PHE A 136 -9.04 -6.30 2.24
C PHE A 136 -9.61 -7.69 2.48
N GLY A 137 -10.93 -7.82 2.41
CA GLY A 137 -11.58 -9.13 2.41
C GLY A 137 -11.40 -9.87 1.09
N SER A 138 -11.39 -9.15 -0.04
CA SER A 138 -11.30 -9.77 -1.35
C SER A 138 -10.73 -8.89 -2.47
N GLY A 139 -10.77 -7.55 -2.41
CA GLY A 139 -10.18 -6.70 -3.46
C GLY A 139 -9.75 -5.33 -2.94
N GLY A 140 -9.01 -4.55 -3.74
CA GLY A 140 -8.47 -3.27 -3.28
C GLY A 140 -8.02 -2.24 -4.32
N ASN A 141 -8.02 -2.57 -5.62
CA ASN A 141 -7.42 -1.71 -6.66
C ASN A 141 -8.09 -0.33 -6.79
N THR A 142 -9.42 -0.27 -6.69
CA THR A 142 -10.20 0.97 -6.88
C THR A 142 -9.83 2.06 -5.86
N SER A 143 -9.39 1.67 -4.65
CA SER A 143 -9.01 2.62 -3.61
C SER A 143 -7.81 3.49 -3.96
N ILE A 144 -6.90 3.00 -4.81
CA ILE A 144 -5.69 3.74 -5.20
C ILE A 144 -6.06 4.94 -6.08
N ALA A 145 -7.04 4.77 -6.97
CA ALA A 145 -7.56 5.85 -7.80
C ALA A 145 -8.25 6.93 -6.93
N ASP A 146 -9.11 6.52 -6.00
CA ASP A 146 -9.78 7.40 -5.05
C ASP A 146 -8.75 8.16 -4.17
N LEU A 147 -7.74 7.47 -3.65
CA LEU A 147 -6.68 8.05 -2.86
C LEU A 147 -5.91 9.13 -3.65
N LYS A 148 -5.55 8.83 -4.89
CA LYS A 148 -4.86 9.77 -5.78
C LYS A 148 -5.71 11.00 -6.07
N ALA A 149 -7.02 10.85 -6.28
CA ALA A 149 -7.93 11.97 -6.48
C ALA A 149 -8.03 12.85 -5.23
N GLY A 150 -7.99 12.25 -4.03
CA GLY A 150 -8.01 12.97 -2.76
C GLY A 150 -6.73 13.74 -2.40
N LEU A 151 -5.61 13.48 -3.10
CA LEU A 151 -4.29 14.00 -2.77
C LEU A 151 -3.70 14.89 -3.89
N PRO A 152 -4.36 16.01 -4.25
CA PRO A 152 -3.86 16.90 -5.29
C PRO A 152 -2.49 17.47 -4.90
N GLY A 153 -1.51 17.33 -5.78
CA GLY A 153 -0.14 17.83 -5.56
C GLY A 153 0.78 16.87 -4.81
N ALA A 154 0.30 15.74 -4.31
CA ALA A 154 1.14 14.65 -3.83
C ALA A 154 1.62 13.78 -5.01
N LYS A 155 2.80 13.15 -4.84
CA LYS A 155 3.31 12.12 -5.74
C LYS A 155 2.88 10.75 -5.22
N VAL A 156 1.66 10.34 -5.58
CA VAL A 156 1.16 9.00 -5.24
C VAL A 156 1.86 7.97 -6.13
N SER A 157 2.55 7.03 -5.49
CA SER A 157 3.29 5.94 -6.14
C SER A 157 2.35 5.04 -6.96
N SER A 158 2.80 4.64 -8.14
CA SER A 158 2.13 3.60 -8.95
C SER A 158 2.35 2.20 -8.36
N SER A 159 3.39 2.02 -7.54
CA SER A 159 3.63 0.80 -6.77
C SER A 159 2.97 0.93 -5.40
N TRP A 160 2.12 -0.03 -5.08
CA TRP A 160 1.40 -0.15 -3.81
C TRP A 160 1.37 -1.61 -3.39
N TYR A 161 1.12 -1.88 -2.11
CA TYR A 161 1.00 -3.24 -1.57
C TYR A 161 -0.43 -3.53 -1.11
N GLY A 162 -0.95 -4.72 -1.40
CA GLY A 162 -2.28 -5.13 -1.01
C GLY A 162 -2.28 -6.58 -0.55
N VAL A 163 -2.97 -6.86 0.55
CA VAL A 163 -3.11 -8.24 1.04
C VAL A 163 -4.51 -8.53 1.56
N ARG A 164 -5.01 -9.70 1.18
CA ARG A 164 -6.25 -10.23 1.74
C ARG A 164 -6.05 -10.53 3.22
N ALA A 165 -6.99 -10.16 4.08
CA ALA A 165 -6.87 -10.33 5.53
C ALA A 165 -6.61 -11.80 5.93
N ALA A 166 -7.18 -12.75 5.18
CA ALA A 166 -6.96 -14.19 5.35
C ALA A 166 -5.55 -14.68 4.96
N ARG A 167 -4.74 -13.83 4.32
CA ARG A 167 -3.35 -14.10 3.90
C ARG A 167 -2.33 -13.18 4.60
N VAL A 168 -2.71 -12.52 5.70
CA VAL A 168 -1.82 -11.57 6.38
C VAL A 168 -0.55 -12.24 6.95
N ASP A 169 -0.57 -13.55 7.14
CA ASP A 169 0.60 -14.34 7.51
C ASP A 169 1.69 -14.37 6.42
N LYS A 170 1.31 -14.12 5.15
CA LYS A 170 2.25 -14.02 4.02
C LYS A 170 2.91 -12.65 3.90
N ALA A 171 2.40 -11.65 4.62
CA ALA A 171 2.78 -10.25 4.40
C ALA A 171 4.27 -9.95 4.64
N GLU A 172 4.94 -10.67 5.54
CA GLU A 172 6.36 -10.43 5.84
C GLU A 172 7.24 -10.54 4.58
N ALA A 173 7.10 -11.64 3.83
CA ALA A 173 7.87 -11.88 2.61
C ALA A 173 7.38 -11.01 1.45
N GLU A 174 6.06 -10.85 1.28
CA GLU A 174 5.50 -10.04 0.20
C GLU A 174 5.86 -8.55 0.34
N VAL A 175 5.84 -8.00 1.56
CA VAL A 175 6.25 -6.61 1.85
C VAL A 175 7.75 -6.43 1.58
N GLU A 176 8.59 -7.41 1.86
CA GLU A 176 10.02 -7.33 1.54
C GLU A 176 10.25 -7.20 0.05
N THR A 177 9.65 -8.07 -0.76
CA THR A 177 9.70 -7.99 -2.23
C THR A 177 9.15 -6.66 -2.73
N PHE A 178 8.02 -6.20 -2.18
CA PHE A 178 7.44 -4.90 -2.50
C PHE A 178 8.43 -3.75 -2.27
N LEU A 179 9.06 -3.69 -1.09
CA LEU A 179 9.98 -2.62 -0.73
C LEU A 179 11.30 -2.69 -1.53
N ILE A 180 11.78 -3.88 -1.89
CA ILE A 180 12.92 -4.05 -2.81
C ILE A 180 12.59 -3.49 -4.18
N ASN A 181 11.41 -3.82 -4.72
CA ASN A 181 10.97 -3.36 -6.04
C ASN A 181 10.79 -1.84 -6.08
N LEU A 182 10.23 -1.29 -5.02
CA LEU A 182 10.09 0.14 -4.78
C LEU A 182 11.45 0.87 -4.68
N GLY A 183 12.52 0.15 -4.32
CA GLY A 183 13.85 0.71 -4.06
C GLY A 183 14.02 1.23 -2.63
N ALA A 184 13.08 0.94 -1.74
CA ALA A 184 13.15 1.27 -0.31
C ALA A 184 14.03 0.28 0.48
N LEU A 185 14.27 -0.92 -0.07
CA LEU A 185 15.21 -1.91 0.46
C LEU A 185 16.22 -2.33 -0.61
N LYS A 186 17.42 -2.72 -0.16
CA LYS A 186 18.41 -3.35 -1.04
C LYS A 186 17.99 -4.80 -1.32
N GLY A 187 18.07 -5.20 -2.58
CA GLY A 187 17.78 -6.57 -3.00
C GLY A 187 17.71 -6.69 -4.51
N LYS A 188 17.55 -7.92 -5.00
CA LYS A 188 17.32 -8.17 -6.41
C LYS A 188 15.87 -7.83 -6.73
N LYS A 189 15.64 -6.80 -7.55
CA LYS A 189 14.30 -6.47 -8.04
C LYS A 189 13.71 -7.67 -8.78
N GLN A 190 12.45 -7.95 -8.48
CA GLN A 190 11.67 -9.02 -9.08
C GLN A 190 10.56 -8.38 -9.92
N SER A 191 10.64 -8.50 -11.24
CA SER A 191 9.53 -8.18 -12.12
C SER A 191 8.59 -9.38 -12.20
N LEU A 192 7.31 -9.17 -12.01
CA LEU A 192 6.34 -10.22 -12.23
C LEU A 192 6.23 -10.50 -13.74
N PRO A 193 6.31 -11.77 -14.18
CA PRO A 193 6.09 -12.11 -15.56
C PRO A 193 4.66 -11.77 -15.99
N ALA A 194 4.48 -11.53 -17.28
CA ALA A 194 3.14 -11.40 -17.86
C ALA A 194 2.38 -12.73 -17.74
N PHE A 195 1.06 -12.64 -17.59
CA PHE A 195 0.21 -13.82 -17.69
C PHE A 195 0.24 -14.38 -19.12
N SER A 196 0.09 -15.70 -19.23
CA SER A 196 -0.16 -16.38 -20.50
C SER A 196 -1.43 -15.86 -21.16
N ALA A 197 -1.58 -16.16 -22.45
CA ALA A 197 -2.88 -16.05 -23.11
C ALA A 197 -3.93 -16.85 -22.33
N GLN A 198 -5.15 -16.33 -22.29
CA GLN A 198 -6.28 -16.97 -21.63
C GLN A 198 -6.76 -18.17 -22.48
N HIS A 199 -7.02 -19.31 -21.82
CA HIS A 199 -7.64 -20.49 -22.43
C HIS A 199 -8.84 -20.96 -21.60
N ALA A 200 -9.66 -21.85 -22.16
CA ALA A 200 -10.81 -22.42 -21.46
C ALA A 200 -10.36 -23.21 -20.22
N VAL A 201 -11.05 -23.03 -19.10
CA VAL A 201 -10.67 -23.65 -17.81
C VAL A 201 -10.79 -25.17 -17.90
N SER A 202 -9.68 -25.87 -17.63
CA SER A 202 -9.64 -27.34 -17.52
C SER A 202 -10.22 -27.84 -16.19
N ALA A 203 -10.44 -29.15 -16.08
CA ALA A 203 -10.94 -29.77 -14.84
C ALA A 203 -9.99 -29.53 -13.65
N ASP A 204 -8.68 -29.64 -13.86
CA ASP A 204 -7.66 -29.44 -12.82
C ASP A 204 -7.60 -27.98 -12.37
N GLU A 205 -7.66 -27.03 -13.31
CA GLU A 205 -7.69 -25.59 -13.00
C GLU A 205 -8.98 -25.21 -12.27
N LYS A 206 -10.11 -25.83 -12.63
CA LYS A 206 -11.35 -25.67 -11.89
C LYS A 206 -11.21 -26.20 -10.45
N ALA A 207 -10.57 -27.35 -10.25
CA ALA A 207 -10.34 -27.88 -8.91
C ALA A 207 -9.44 -26.97 -8.07
N ILE A 208 -8.43 -26.34 -8.68
CA ILE A 208 -7.59 -25.31 -8.05
C ILE A 208 -8.44 -24.10 -7.63
N PHE A 209 -9.29 -23.60 -8.54
CA PHE A 209 -10.20 -22.49 -8.27
C PHE A 209 -11.16 -22.80 -7.10
N ASP A 210 -11.86 -23.94 -7.18
CA ASP A 210 -12.83 -24.36 -6.18
C ASP A 210 -12.16 -24.53 -4.81
N LYS A 211 -10.95 -25.09 -4.76
CA LYS A 211 -10.19 -25.27 -3.51
C LYS A 211 -9.74 -23.94 -2.92
N ALA A 212 -9.30 -22.99 -3.74
CA ALA A 212 -8.85 -21.68 -3.30
C ALA A 212 -10.00 -20.77 -2.82
N CYS A 213 -11.15 -20.88 -3.48
CA CYS A 213 -12.26 -19.95 -3.35
C CYS A 213 -13.45 -20.51 -2.55
N GLY A 214 -13.50 -21.81 -2.26
CA GLY A 214 -14.68 -22.48 -1.71
C GLY A 214 -15.21 -21.92 -0.40
N ASP A 215 -14.33 -21.40 0.46
CA ASP A 215 -14.71 -20.82 1.75
C ASP A 215 -15.00 -19.31 1.68
N TYR A 216 -14.93 -18.70 0.49
CA TYR A 216 -15.19 -17.28 0.32
C TYR A 216 -16.71 -17.02 0.27
N PRO A 217 -17.27 -16.19 1.18
CA PRO A 217 -18.72 -16.11 1.38
C PRO A 217 -19.47 -15.30 0.31
N MET A 218 -18.76 -14.59 -0.58
CA MET A 218 -19.39 -13.77 -1.61
C MET A 218 -19.26 -14.43 -2.98
N PRO A 219 -20.24 -14.27 -3.87
CA PRO A 219 -20.18 -14.87 -5.19
C PRO A 219 -19.00 -14.33 -6.01
N LEU A 220 -18.23 -15.24 -6.60
CA LEU A 220 -17.13 -14.96 -7.53
C LEU A 220 -17.50 -15.28 -8.99
N GLY A 221 -18.70 -15.81 -9.24
CA GLY A 221 -19.11 -16.30 -10.56
C GLY A 221 -18.49 -17.65 -10.90
N THR A 222 -18.70 -18.07 -12.15
CA THR A 222 -18.18 -19.34 -12.68
C THR A 222 -16.94 -19.08 -13.52
N PRO A 223 -15.79 -19.74 -13.24
CA PRO A 223 -14.56 -19.54 -14.03
C PRO A 223 -14.77 -20.05 -15.46
N SER A 224 -14.50 -19.18 -16.44
CA SER A 224 -14.65 -19.50 -17.87
C SER A 224 -13.34 -19.58 -18.62
N THR A 225 -12.40 -18.67 -18.34
CA THR A 225 -11.05 -18.73 -18.89
C THR A 225 -10.03 -18.52 -17.80
N VAL A 226 -8.81 -19.00 -18.03
CA VAL A 226 -7.68 -18.81 -17.13
C VAL A 226 -6.41 -18.57 -17.93
N GLY A 227 -5.53 -17.75 -17.37
CA GLY A 227 -4.14 -17.61 -17.79
C GLY A 227 -3.25 -17.75 -16.56
N THR A 228 -1.98 -18.08 -16.75
CA THR A 228 -1.06 -18.33 -15.65
C THR A 228 0.24 -17.55 -15.80
N ARG A 229 0.94 -17.34 -14.69
CA ARG A 229 2.32 -16.90 -14.68
C ARG A 229 3.12 -17.69 -13.67
N SER A 230 4.33 -18.10 -14.04
CA SER A 230 5.22 -18.85 -13.17
C SER A 230 6.09 -17.90 -12.35
N LEU A 231 6.11 -18.12 -11.04
CA LEU A 231 7.03 -17.49 -10.08
C LEU A 231 8.07 -18.53 -9.63
N ASP A 232 9.13 -18.08 -8.97
CA ASP A 232 10.22 -18.96 -8.52
C ASP A 232 9.71 -20.13 -7.64
N ASN A 233 8.71 -19.90 -6.80
CA ASN A 233 8.18 -20.87 -5.84
C ASN A 233 6.67 -21.13 -5.95
N ALA A 234 5.99 -20.52 -6.91
CA ALA A 234 4.55 -20.64 -7.06
C ALA A 234 4.10 -20.45 -8.52
N THR A 235 2.86 -20.82 -8.78
CA THR A 235 2.13 -20.46 -10.00
C THR A 235 0.97 -19.58 -9.61
N GLU A 236 0.83 -18.44 -10.29
CA GLU A 236 -0.37 -17.62 -10.18
C GLU A 236 -1.30 -17.86 -11.36
N TYR A 237 -2.59 -17.85 -11.06
CA TYR A 237 -3.69 -18.06 -11.98
C TYR A 237 -4.57 -16.82 -11.99
N LEU A 238 -4.91 -16.35 -13.19
CA LEU A 238 -5.84 -15.26 -13.43
C LEU A 238 -7.06 -15.84 -14.14
N PHE A 239 -8.10 -16.12 -13.36
CA PHE A 239 -9.37 -16.61 -13.87
C PHE A 239 -10.26 -15.43 -14.28
N THR A 240 -10.88 -15.52 -15.44
CA THR A 240 -12.05 -14.71 -15.79
C THR A 240 -13.29 -15.49 -15.40
N CYS A 241 -14.09 -14.93 -14.51
CA CYS A 241 -15.33 -15.53 -14.04
C CYS A 241 -16.55 -14.74 -14.53
N ASN A 242 -17.55 -15.45 -15.04
CA ASN A 242 -18.82 -14.85 -15.44
C ASN A 242 -19.83 -14.95 -14.29
N SER A 243 -20.56 -13.86 -14.05
CA SER A 243 -21.66 -13.80 -13.09
C SER A 243 -22.90 -13.16 -13.71
N LYS A 244 -24.07 -13.55 -13.23
CA LYS A 244 -25.35 -12.90 -13.54
C LYS A 244 -25.96 -12.36 -12.25
N ASP A 245 -26.42 -11.12 -12.28
CA ASP A 245 -27.22 -10.59 -11.19
C ASP A 245 -28.65 -11.16 -11.23
N MET A 246 -29.46 -10.81 -10.23
CA MET A 246 -30.86 -11.25 -10.12
C MET A 246 -31.74 -10.79 -11.30
N GLN A 247 -31.29 -9.80 -12.09
CA GLN A 247 -31.96 -9.28 -13.28
C GLN A 247 -31.41 -9.91 -14.58
N GLY A 248 -30.50 -10.89 -14.47
CA GLY A 248 -29.87 -11.56 -15.60
C GLY A 248 -28.74 -10.76 -16.26
N LYS A 249 -28.35 -9.61 -15.71
CA LYS A 249 -27.26 -8.80 -16.26
C LYS A 249 -25.93 -9.51 -16.04
N GLU A 250 -25.22 -9.74 -17.13
CA GLU A 250 -23.90 -10.35 -17.11
C GLU A 250 -22.84 -9.37 -16.60
N SER A 251 -21.91 -9.91 -15.82
CA SER A 251 -20.71 -9.24 -15.34
C SER A 251 -19.54 -10.21 -15.44
N LYS A 252 -18.34 -9.65 -15.65
CA LYS A 252 -17.09 -10.38 -15.61
C LYS A 252 -16.25 -9.86 -14.46
N GLN A 253 -15.62 -10.78 -13.75
CA GLN A 253 -14.71 -10.47 -12.67
C GLN A 253 -13.44 -11.29 -12.84
N LEU A 254 -12.30 -10.70 -12.46
CA LEU A 254 -11.00 -11.33 -12.52
C LEU A 254 -10.64 -11.86 -11.13
N ILE A 255 -10.37 -13.16 -11.03
CA ILE A 255 -10.02 -13.83 -9.77
C ILE A 255 -8.57 -14.29 -9.84
N TYR A 256 -7.79 -13.84 -8.88
CA TYR A 256 -6.39 -14.19 -8.72
C TYR A 256 -6.28 -15.30 -7.67
N VAL A 257 -5.59 -16.38 -8.05
CA VAL A 257 -5.29 -17.52 -7.18
C VAL A 257 -3.79 -17.79 -7.29
N ILE A 258 -3.15 -18.12 -6.16
CA ILE A 258 -1.75 -18.56 -6.14
C ILE A 258 -1.67 -19.97 -5.59
N LYS A 259 -0.80 -20.81 -6.16
CA LYS A 259 -0.50 -22.15 -5.64
C LYS A 259 1.01 -22.35 -5.59
N GLY A 260 1.53 -22.73 -4.43
CA GLY A 260 2.94 -23.10 -4.30
C GLY A 260 3.32 -24.27 -5.22
N ASN A 261 4.57 -24.27 -5.70
CA ASN A 261 5.10 -25.30 -6.58
C ASN A 261 5.46 -26.59 -5.81
N ALA A 262 5.63 -26.52 -4.49
CA ALA A 262 5.90 -27.69 -3.66
C ALA A 262 4.69 -28.64 -3.62
N GLU A 263 4.97 -29.95 -3.57
CA GLU A 263 3.95 -30.97 -3.39
C GLU A 263 3.13 -30.71 -2.12
N GLY A 264 1.81 -30.88 -2.19
CA GLY A 264 0.90 -30.57 -1.09
C GLY A 264 0.57 -29.08 -0.88
N SER A 265 1.13 -28.16 -1.68
CA SER A 265 0.78 -26.74 -1.59
C SER A 265 -0.72 -26.51 -1.85
N VAL A 266 -1.39 -25.86 -0.90
CA VAL A 266 -2.80 -25.49 -0.99
C VAL A 266 -2.94 -24.21 -1.81
N PRO A 267 -3.83 -24.16 -2.82
CA PRO A 267 -4.06 -22.93 -3.57
C PRO A 267 -4.82 -21.91 -2.71
N GLU A 268 -4.49 -20.62 -2.87
CA GLU A 268 -5.02 -19.53 -2.07
C GLU A 268 -5.66 -18.47 -2.96
N PHE A 269 -6.88 -18.06 -2.64
CA PHE A 269 -7.52 -16.89 -3.26
C PHE A 269 -6.80 -15.61 -2.82
N THR A 270 -6.25 -14.82 -3.74
CA THR A 270 -5.49 -13.62 -3.38
C THR A 270 -6.32 -12.36 -3.55
N GLN A 271 -7.06 -12.24 -4.65
CA GLN A 271 -7.76 -11.01 -5.01
C GLN A 271 -8.88 -11.23 -6.03
N VAL A 272 -9.95 -10.44 -5.94
CA VAL A 272 -10.94 -10.21 -6.99
C VAL A 272 -10.87 -8.77 -7.51
N GLU A 273 -11.01 -8.62 -8.81
CA GLU A 273 -11.31 -7.35 -9.48
C GLU A 273 -12.71 -7.46 -10.09
N ARG A 274 -13.59 -6.52 -9.74
CA ARG A 274 -15.00 -6.47 -10.11
C ARG A 274 -15.32 -5.32 -11.04
#